data_AF-A0A0Q9ABT4-F1
#
_entry.id   AF-A0A0Q9ABT4-F1
#
_cell.length_a   1.000
_cell.length_b   1.000
_cell.length_c   1.000
_cell.angle_alpha   90.00
_cell.angle_beta   90.00
_cell.angle_gamma   90.00
#
_symmetry.space_group_name_H-M   'P 1'
#
loop_
_entity.id
_entity.type
_entity.pdbx_description
1 polymer ?
#
loop_
_entity_poly.entity_id
_entity_poly.type
_entity_poly.pdbx_seq_one_letter_code
_entity_poly.pdbx_strand_id
1 'polypeptide(L)'
;MVFERAKFMVRFAGAYRRSRGNGGEHEAALQAATDAMFRTNRVNVPDSVYEMWSDPGDELGLDGGDWFGDGSLEITADHLRLLRTARLGWDGAERGAPMLDPDRPYGRADLLAQLAEVFGTEDADELGRRHVEMYFLLARALRHGTLAPGRYALTNLQPAEVRSALRGYGELSDDDAGLDDDGQVIVTEDHLQLLRAIEIRWPSEYECGDRLDAGRYPAAAADPKRPYGDYTFIEVDMARILGELPPPSGSAVFEPGPELAQRLQRLHWQMLGTMQVFLERMELAPGTYGLYPDHR
;
A
#
# COMPACT_ATOMS: atom_id res chain seq x y z
N MET A 1 11.44 -1.73 -31.08
CA MET A 1 10.62 -0.78 -31.87
C MET A 1 9.11 -0.95 -31.68
N VAL A 2 8.54 -2.17 -31.75
CA VAL A 2 7.08 -2.36 -31.52
C VAL A 2 6.68 -2.15 -30.06
N PHE A 3 7.50 -2.63 -29.11
CA PHE A 3 7.29 -2.43 -27.66
C PHE A 3 7.31 -0.96 -27.24
N GLU A 4 8.24 -0.17 -27.78
CA GLU A 4 8.33 1.29 -27.56
C GLU A 4 7.08 2.03 -28.04
N ARG A 5 6.54 1.65 -29.21
CA ARG A 5 5.29 2.24 -29.72
C ARG A 5 4.08 1.83 -28.87
N ALA A 6 4.06 0.63 -28.31
CA ALA A 6 3.00 0.19 -27.42
C ALA A 6 3.03 0.95 -26.09
N LYS A 7 4.21 1.09 -25.46
CA LYS A 7 4.41 1.93 -24.26
C LYS A 7 4.01 3.39 -24.52
N PHE A 8 4.40 3.93 -25.66
CA PHE A 8 4.00 5.26 -26.13
C PHE A 8 2.48 5.43 -26.16
N MET A 9 1.76 4.52 -26.83
CA MET A 9 0.29 4.62 -26.93
C MET A 9 -0.42 4.45 -25.58
N VAL A 10 0.09 3.59 -24.70
CA VAL A 10 -0.48 3.37 -23.37
C VAL A 10 -0.30 4.61 -22.49
N ARG A 11 0.90 5.20 -22.46
CA ARG A 11 1.18 6.44 -21.70
C ARG A 11 0.34 7.61 -22.22
N PHE A 12 0.23 7.77 -23.54
CA PHE A 12 -0.65 8.76 -24.15
C PHE A 12 -2.10 8.59 -23.72
N ALA A 13 -2.63 7.36 -23.85
CA ALA A 13 -4.02 7.06 -23.55
C ALA A 13 -4.35 7.21 -22.06
N GLY A 14 -3.38 6.95 -21.18
CA GLY A 14 -3.52 7.17 -19.73
C GLY A 14 -3.56 8.65 -19.39
N ALA A 15 -2.62 9.45 -19.90
CA ALA A 15 -2.57 10.90 -19.67
C ALA A 15 -3.81 11.61 -20.24
N TYR A 16 -4.23 11.22 -21.44
CA TYR A 16 -5.44 11.72 -22.09
C TYR A 16 -6.71 11.39 -21.27
N ARG A 17 -6.86 10.14 -20.79
CA ARG A 17 -8.01 9.74 -19.96
C ARG A 17 -8.07 10.48 -18.63
N ARG A 18 -6.93 10.68 -17.96
CA ARG A 18 -6.87 11.46 -16.71
C ARG A 18 -7.31 12.91 -16.93
N SER A 19 -6.82 13.57 -17.99
CA SER A 19 -7.24 14.94 -18.31
C SER A 19 -8.72 15.04 -18.67
N ARG A 20 -9.26 14.06 -19.42
CA ARG A 20 -10.68 13.94 -19.74
C ARG A 20 -11.55 13.72 -18.50
N GLY A 21 -11.10 12.90 -17.55
CA GLY A 21 -11.78 12.61 -16.29
C GLY A 21 -11.88 13.81 -15.36
N ASN A 22 -10.91 14.74 -15.44
CA ASN A 22 -10.89 15.99 -14.66
C ASN A 22 -11.60 17.16 -15.38
N GLY A 23 -12.43 16.88 -16.38
CA GLY A 23 -13.22 17.91 -17.08
C GLY A 23 -12.48 18.70 -18.16
N GLY A 24 -11.27 18.27 -18.56
CA GLY A 24 -10.52 18.92 -19.63
C GLY A 24 -11.18 18.75 -21.01
N GLU A 25 -11.22 19.85 -21.77
CA GLU A 25 -11.64 19.82 -23.18
C GLU A 25 -10.66 19.01 -24.04
N HIS A 26 -11.12 18.52 -25.20
CA HIS A 26 -10.38 17.58 -26.05
C HIS A 26 -8.98 18.08 -26.41
N GLU A 27 -8.86 19.35 -26.80
CA GLU A 27 -7.60 19.96 -27.23
C GLU A 27 -6.63 20.16 -26.07
N ALA A 28 -7.14 20.52 -24.89
CA ALA A 28 -6.37 20.59 -23.65
C ALA A 28 -5.91 19.20 -23.19
N ALA A 29 -6.73 18.16 -23.35
CA ALA A 29 -6.36 16.79 -23.01
C ALA A 29 -5.29 16.22 -23.96
N LEU A 30 -5.33 16.58 -25.24
CA LEU A 30 -4.30 16.26 -26.23
C LEU A 30 -2.98 16.97 -25.91
N GLN A 31 -3.04 18.26 -25.59
CA GLN A 31 -1.85 19.02 -25.21
C GLN A 31 -1.24 18.50 -23.91
N ALA A 32 -2.05 18.22 -22.88
CA ALA A 32 -1.57 17.65 -21.62
C ALA A 32 -0.95 16.25 -21.81
N ALA A 33 -1.54 15.41 -22.66
CA ALA A 33 -0.97 14.11 -23.00
C ALA A 33 0.36 14.23 -23.76
N THR A 34 0.47 15.24 -24.63
CA THR A 34 1.68 15.55 -25.41
C THR A 34 2.78 16.13 -24.51
N ASP A 35 2.46 17.10 -23.65
CA ASP A 35 3.41 17.67 -22.69
C ASP A 35 3.90 16.61 -21.69
N ALA A 36 3.03 15.71 -21.25
CA ALA A 36 3.40 14.56 -20.41
C ALA A 36 4.31 13.55 -21.14
N MET A 37 4.33 13.53 -22.47
CA MET A 37 5.27 12.71 -23.24
C MET A 37 6.67 13.30 -23.32
N PHE A 38 6.79 14.63 -23.21
CA PHE A 38 8.06 15.34 -23.41
C PHE A 38 8.68 15.90 -22.12
N ARG A 39 7.91 16.00 -21.03
CA ARG A 39 8.46 16.24 -19.69
C ARG A 39 8.90 14.90 -19.11
N THR A 40 10.19 14.75 -18.81
CA THR A 40 10.64 13.69 -17.91
C THR A 40 10.16 14.05 -16.52
N ASN A 41 8.96 13.59 -16.17
CA ASN A 41 8.53 13.56 -14.78
C ASN A 41 9.33 12.53 -13.97
N ARG A 42 10.27 11.79 -14.59
CA ARG A 42 11.08 10.75 -13.96
C ARG A 42 11.66 11.21 -12.62
N VAL A 43 11.57 10.35 -11.61
CA VAL A 43 12.24 10.56 -10.33
C VAL A 43 13.74 10.72 -10.56
N ASN A 44 14.32 11.82 -10.09
CA ASN A 44 15.74 12.11 -10.25
C ASN A 44 16.56 11.45 -9.13
N VAL A 45 17.00 10.21 -9.37
CA VAL A 45 17.92 9.43 -8.51
C VAL A 45 19.08 8.86 -9.32
N PRO A 46 20.20 8.47 -8.69
CA PRO A 46 21.25 7.72 -9.37
C PRO A 46 20.72 6.45 -10.05
N ASP A 47 21.36 6.02 -11.14
CA ASP A 47 20.92 4.83 -11.87
C ASP A 47 20.98 3.56 -11.01
N SER A 48 21.95 3.46 -10.08
CA SER A 48 22.04 2.37 -9.09
C SER A 48 20.79 2.26 -8.21
N VAL A 49 20.29 3.39 -7.72
CA VAL A 49 19.05 3.46 -6.91
C VAL A 49 17.83 3.15 -7.77
N TYR A 50 17.80 3.64 -9.01
CA TYR A 50 16.72 3.35 -9.95
C TYR A 50 16.62 1.85 -10.24
N GLU A 51 17.74 1.19 -10.54
CA GLU A 51 17.83 -0.25 -10.80
C GLU A 51 17.42 -1.03 -9.54
N MET A 52 17.97 -0.68 -8.38
CA MET A 52 17.64 -1.30 -7.09
C MET A 52 16.15 -1.23 -6.76
N TRP A 53 15.50 -0.10 -6.99
CA TRP A 53 14.06 0.02 -6.73
C TRP A 53 13.19 -0.68 -7.78
N SER A 54 13.69 -0.82 -9.01
CA SER A 54 13.00 -1.53 -10.06
C SER A 54 12.98 -3.02 -9.79
N ASP A 55 14.14 -3.59 -9.48
CA ASP A 55 14.27 -5.01 -9.16
C ASP A 55 15.19 -5.15 -7.94
N PRO A 56 14.64 -5.01 -6.71
CA PRO A 56 15.42 -5.24 -5.49
C PRO A 56 15.73 -6.73 -5.42
N GLY A 57 16.84 -7.12 -6.04
CA GLY A 57 17.25 -8.51 -6.15
C GLY A 57 17.51 -9.17 -4.79
N ASP A 58 17.84 -10.47 -4.82
CA ASP A 58 18.11 -11.29 -3.63
C ASP A 58 19.18 -10.70 -2.68
N GLU A 59 20.02 -9.79 -3.17
CA GLU A 59 21.03 -9.07 -2.40
C GLU A 59 20.44 -8.17 -1.29
N LEU A 60 19.17 -7.78 -1.42
CA LEU A 60 18.40 -7.08 -0.38
C LEU A 60 17.53 -8.01 0.46
N GLY A 61 17.64 -9.33 0.25
CA GLY A 61 17.03 -10.34 1.11
C GLY A 61 17.53 -10.22 2.55
N LEU A 62 16.68 -10.64 3.49
CA LEU A 62 17.02 -10.61 4.90
C LEU A 62 17.64 -11.92 5.35
N ASP A 63 18.44 -11.85 6.40
CA ASP A 63 19.08 -13.00 7.00
C ASP A 63 18.06 -14.07 7.40
N GLY A 64 18.30 -15.30 6.93
CA GLY A 64 17.46 -16.46 7.22
C GLY A 64 16.11 -16.48 6.49
N GLY A 65 15.90 -15.64 5.48
CA GLY A 65 14.69 -15.65 4.65
C GLY A 65 14.78 -16.62 3.48
N ASP A 66 13.66 -17.31 3.20
CA ASP A 66 13.53 -18.21 2.04
C ASP A 66 13.14 -17.47 0.74
N TRP A 67 12.66 -16.22 0.85
CA TRP A 67 12.22 -15.38 -0.28
C TRP A 67 12.24 -13.88 0.08
N PHE A 68 12.05 -13.02 -0.93
CA PHE A 68 12.11 -11.56 -0.80
C PHE A 68 11.05 -10.97 0.16
N GLY A 69 11.41 -10.80 1.43
CA GLY A 69 10.52 -10.31 2.48
C GLY A 69 10.56 -11.16 3.74
N ASP A 70 10.93 -12.42 3.59
CA ASP A 70 11.14 -13.36 4.67
C ASP A 70 12.48 -13.13 5.38
N GLY A 71 12.66 -13.69 6.57
CA GLY A 71 13.85 -13.52 7.40
C GLY A 71 13.68 -12.51 8.54
N SER A 72 14.79 -12.18 9.20
CA SER A 72 14.79 -11.27 10.36
C SER A 72 15.23 -9.86 9.98
N LEU A 73 14.48 -8.85 10.44
CA LEU A 73 14.80 -7.44 10.26
C LEU A 73 15.08 -6.77 11.60
N GLU A 74 16.16 -5.99 11.69
CA GLU A 74 16.36 -5.07 12.81
C GLU A 74 15.54 -3.78 12.63
N ILE A 75 14.49 -3.65 13.44
CA ILE A 75 13.64 -2.46 13.48
C ILE A 75 14.22 -1.48 14.51
N THR A 76 14.66 -0.30 14.05
CA THR A 76 15.24 0.75 14.89
C THR A 76 14.18 1.78 15.28
N ALA A 77 14.53 2.70 16.20
CA ALA A 77 13.68 3.83 16.52
C ALA A 77 13.44 4.75 15.31
N ASP A 78 14.40 4.86 14.40
CA ASP A 78 14.29 5.68 13.20
C ASP A 78 13.35 5.06 12.16
N HIS A 79 13.38 3.73 12.00
CA HIS A 79 12.38 2.99 11.23
C HIS A 79 10.96 3.33 11.70
N LEU A 80 10.72 3.22 13.01
CA LEU A 80 9.41 3.49 13.60
C LEU A 80 9.00 4.96 13.48
N ARG A 81 9.94 5.89 13.62
CA ARG A 81 9.69 7.32 13.46
C ARG A 81 9.28 7.65 12.03
N LEU A 82 9.93 7.07 11.02
CA LEU A 82 9.56 7.24 9.61
C LEU A 82 8.22 6.57 9.29
N LEU A 83 7.98 5.36 9.79
CA LEU A 83 6.72 4.65 9.56
C LEU A 83 5.51 5.43 10.09
N ARG A 84 5.65 6.14 11.21
CA ARG A 84 4.58 7.00 11.76
C ARG A 84 4.25 8.21 10.90
N THR A 85 5.12 8.60 9.97
CA THR A 85 4.82 9.64 8.97
C THR A 85 4.32 9.05 7.65
N ALA A 86 4.17 7.72 7.57
CA ALA A 86 3.62 7.06 6.40
C ALA A 86 2.27 7.66 6.02
N ARG A 87 2.11 7.87 4.71
CA ARG A 87 0.83 8.24 4.13
C ARG A 87 0.41 7.13 3.20
N LEU A 88 -0.82 6.67 3.36
CA LEU A 88 -1.41 5.66 2.50
C LEU A 88 -2.22 6.29 1.37
N GLY A 89 -2.41 5.50 0.33
CA GLY A 89 -3.40 5.65 -0.71
C GLY A 89 -4.09 4.32 -0.97
N TRP A 90 -4.89 4.26 -2.03
CA TRP A 90 -5.58 3.05 -2.45
C TRP A 90 -5.05 2.63 -3.82
N ASP A 91 -4.51 1.41 -3.91
CA ASP A 91 -4.29 0.77 -5.19
C ASP A 91 -5.64 0.34 -5.73
N GLY A 92 -6.02 0.83 -6.91
CA GLY A 92 -7.31 0.52 -7.54
C GLY A 92 -7.30 -0.73 -8.42
N ALA A 93 -6.19 -1.46 -8.50
CA ALA A 93 -6.11 -2.71 -9.25
C ALA A 93 -7.02 -3.79 -8.66
N GLU A 94 -7.65 -4.61 -9.50
CA GLU A 94 -8.50 -5.74 -9.07
C GLU A 94 -9.62 -5.31 -8.09
N ARG A 95 -9.58 -5.76 -6.82
CA ARG A 95 -10.51 -5.34 -5.75
C ARG A 95 -10.02 -4.11 -4.99
N GLY A 96 -8.76 -3.76 -5.22
CA GLY A 96 -8.01 -2.70 -4.58
C GLY A 96 -7.49 -3.07 -3.21
N ALA A 97 -6.55 -2.29 -2.71
CA ALA A 97 -6.01 -2.45 -1.37
C ALA A 97 -5.25 -1.19 -0.91
N PRO A 98 -5.02 -1.03 0.41
CA PRO A 98 -4.16 0.04 0.90
C PRO A 98 -2.72 -0.09 0.39
N MET A 99 -2.08 1.02 0.04
CA MET A 99 -0.66 1.09 -0.33
C MET A 99 -0.01 2.34 0.23
N LEU A 100 1.31 2.33 0.44
CA LEU A 100 2.04 3.59 0.66
C LEU A 100 1.81 4.54 -0.53
N ASP A 101 1.58 5.82 -0.26
CA ASP A 101 1.35 6.83 -1.29
C ASP A 101 2.61 6.95 -2.17
N PRO A 102 2.55 6.57 -3.47
CA PRO A 102 3.72 6.60 -4.32
C PRO A 102 4.20 8.03 -4.64
N ASP A 103 3.40 9.06 -4.41
CA ASP A 103 3.83 10.46 -4.57
C ASP A 103 4.58 10.96 -3.32
N ARG A 104 4.27 10.41 -2.14
CA ARG A 104 4.81 10.83 -0.84
C ARG A 104 4.71 9.71 0.21
N PRO A 105 5.51 8.64 0.10
CA PRO A 105 5.34 7.44 0.92
C PRO A 105 5.36 7.71 2.42
N TYR A 106 6.18 8.68 2.83
CA TYR A 106 6.34 9.11 4.23
C TYR A 106 5.89 10.55 4.47
N GLY A 107 4.95 11.04 3.65
CA GLY A 107 4.29 12.33 3.83
C GLY A 107 4.95 13.51 3.11
N ARG A 108 6.18 13.36 2.60
CA ARG A 108 6.88 14.37 1.79
C ARG A 108 7.20 13.85 0.39
N ALA A 109 7.32 14.76 -0.57
CA ALA A 109 7.65 14.45 -1.97
C ALA A 109 9.16 14.32 -2.23
N ASP A 110 10.00 14.80 -1.33
CA ASP A 110 11.47 14.76 -1.40
C ASP A 110 12.05 13.53 -0.66
N LEU A 111 11.68 12.33 -1.14
CA LEU A 111 11.94 11.06 -0.46
C LEU A 111 13.38 10.89 0.03
N LEU A 112 14.38 11.05 -0.84
CA LEU A 112 15.78 10.84 -0.45
C LEU A 112 16.24 11.84 0.62
N ALA A 113 15.80 13.10 0.55
CA ALA A 113 16.14 14.10 1.57
C ALA A 113 15.51 13.74 2.92
N GLN A 114 14.25 13.28 2.91
CA GLN A 114 13.58 12.82 4.13
C GLN A 114 14.30 11.60 4.73
N LEU A 115 14.72 10.62 3.91
CA LEU A 115 15.48 9.47 4.37
C LEU A 115 16.84 9.90 4.94
N ALA A 116 17.52 10.86 4.31
CA ALA A 116 18.80 11.39 4.78
C ALA A 116 18.67 12.04 6.16
N GLU A 117 17.63 12.85 6.37
CA GLU A 117 17.31 13.45 7.67
C GLU A 117 17.02 12.39 8.74
N VAL A 118 16.35 11.30 8.35
CA VAL A 118 15.95 10.24 9.28
C VAL A 118 17.13 9.36 9.69
N PHE A 119 17.92 8.91 8.73
CA PHE A 119 18.98 7.90 8.94
C PHE A 119 20.38 8.51 9.08
N GLY A 120 20.53 9.82 8.90
CA GLY A 120 21.79 10.53 9.13
C GLY A 120 22.89 10.20 8.12
N THR A 121 22.52 9.90 6.87
CA THR A 121 23.46 9.60 5.78
C THR A 121 23.06 10.32 4.50
N GLU A 122 24.05 10.66 3.67
CA GLU A 122 23.86 11.26 2.34
C GLU A 122 24.15 10.25 1.21
N ASP A 123 24.52 9.01 1.55
CA ASP A 123 24.77 7.96 0.57
C ASP A 123 23.46 7.50 -0.08
N ALA A 124 23.27 7.87 -1.35
CA ALA A 124 22.06 7.58 -2.10
C ALA A 124 21.74 6.08 -2.20
N ASP A 125 22.75 5.21 -2.31
CA ASP A 125 22.52 3.77 -2.39
C ASP A 125 22.08 3.21 -1.04
N GLU A 126 22.62 3.73 0.07
CA GLU A 126 22.11 3.40 1.40
C GLU A 126 20.67 3.88 1.58
N LEU A 127 20.36 5.11 1.20
CA LEU A 127 18.99 5.64 1.27
C LEU A 127 18.02 4.83 0.39
N GLY A 128 18.49 4.41 -0.79
CA GLY A 128 17.77 3.48 -1.67
C GLY A 128 17.42 2.18 -0.96
N ARG A 129 18.41 1.57 -0.29
CA ARG A 129 18.23 0.36 0.54
C ARG A 129 17.24 0.59 1.69
N ARG A 130 17.33 1.72 2.40
CA ARG A 130 16.38 2.06 3.48
C ARG A 130 14.95 2.14 2.99
N HIS A 131 14.72 2.63 1.77
CA HIS A 131 13.36 2.67 1.23
C HIS A 131 12.79 1.26 0.96
N VAL A 132 13.60 0.35 0.43
CA VAL A 132 13.23 -1.07 0.28
C VAL A 132 13.05 -1.73 1.65
N GLU A 133 13.89 -1.40 2.63
CA GLU A 133 13.78 -1.90 4.01
C GLU A 133 12.42 -1.57 4.65
N MET A 134 11.84 -0.42 4.31
CA MET A 134 10.51 -0.04 4.80
C MET A 134 9.38 -0.95 4.28
N TYR A 135 9.57 -1.66 3.15
CA TYR A 135 8.64 -2.73 2.73
C TYR A 135 8.66 -3.88 3.74
N PHE A 136 9.85 -4.34 4.12
CA PHE A 136 10.02 -5.38 5.13
C PHE A 136 9.46 -4.94 6.49
N LEU A 137 9.68 -3.67 6.85
CA LEU A 137 9.16 -3.07 8.08
C LEU A 137 7.64 -3.08 8.11
N LEU A 138 6.97 -2.69 7.01
CA LEU A 138 5.52 -2.58 6.96
C LEU A 138 4.84 -3.91 7.26
N ALA A 139 5.31 -5.00 6.63
CA ALA A 139 4.79 -6.35 6.87
C ALA A 139 4.91 -6.76 8.35
N ARG A 140 6.06 -6.46 8.98
CA ARG A 140 6.32 -6.76 10.39
C ARG A 140 5.49 -5.88 11.32
N ALA A 141 5.33 -4.60 10.99
CA ALA A 141 4.51 -3.68 11.78
C ALA A 141 3.06 -4.17 11.86
N LEU A 142 2.47 -4.62 10.75
CA LEU A 142 1.10 -5.15 10.73
C LEU A 142 0.94 -6.41 11.58
N ARG A 143 1.96 -7.27 11.62
CA ARG A 143 1.89 -8.58 12.30
C ARG A 143 2.21 -8.48 13.78
N HIS A 144 3.20 -7.67 14.16
CA HIS A 144 3.72 -7.56 15.53
C HIS A 144 3.21 -6.34 16.28
N GLY A 145 2.81 -5.28 15.57
CA GLY A 145 2.29 -4.07 16.16
C GLY A 145 0.98 -4.31 16.93
N THR A 146 0.73 -3.45 17.89
CA THR A 146 -0.50 -3.49 18.69
C THR A 146 -1.20 -2.13 18.69
N LEU A 147 -2.52 -2.17 18.59
CA LEU A 147 -3.40 -1.01 18.71
C LEU A 147 -4.68 -1.52 19.36
N ALA A 148 -5.27 -0.75 20.28
CA ALA A 148 -6.58 -1.10 20.84
C ALA A 148 -7.70 -0.75 19.84
N PRO A 149 -8.85 -1.46 19.87
CA PRO A 149 -10.05 -0.96 19.20
C PRO A 149 -10.47 0.40 19.76
N GLY A 150 -11.06 1.24 18.91
CA GLY A 150 -11.47 2.59 19.32
C GLY A 150 -11.76 3.52 18.15
N ARG A 151 -11.97 4.80 18.48
CA ARG A 151 -12.18 5.88 17.51
C ARG A 151 -10.91 6.72 17.45
N TYR A 152 -10.39 6.93 16.25
CA TYR A 152 -9.09 7.55 16.04
C TYR A 152 -9.17 8.65 14.98
N ALA A 153 -8.66 9.83 15.32
CA ALA A 153 -8.42 10.87 14.34
C ALA A 153 -7.23 10.50 13.44
N LEU A 154 -7.41 10.72 12.13
CA LEU A 154 -6.34 10.64 11.14
C LEU A 154 -5.42 11.85 11.24
N THR A 155 -4.11 11.63 11.09
CA THR A 155 -3.09 12.68 11.18
C THR A 155 -2.47 12.97 9.81
N ASN A 156 -2.06 11.93 9.08
CA ASN A 156 -1.31 12.06 7.82
C ASN A 156 -2.21 11.97 6.58
N LEU A 157 -3.48 11.60 6.76
CA LEU A 157 -4.52 11.53 5.74
C LEU A 157 -5.75 12.29 6.21
N GLN A 158 -6.49 12.93 5.31
CA GLN A 158 -7.75 13.57 5.65
C GLN A 158 -8.95 12.66 5.36
N PRO A 159 -10.07 12.78 6.09
CA PRO A 159 -11.28 11.99 5.81
C PRO A 159 -11.79 12.16 4.38
N ALA A 160 -11.66 13.36 3.80
CA ALA A 160 -12.00 13.61 2.40
C ALA A 160 -11.11 12.86 1.40
N GLU A 161 -9.85 12.59 1.76
CA GLU A 161 -8.92 11.82 0.94
C GLU A 161 -9.25 10.32 0.99
N VAL A 162 -9.66 9.78 2.15
CA VAL A 162 -10.19 8.41 2.27
C VAL A 162 -11.39 8.23 1.34
N ARG A 163 -12.40 9.13 1.43
CA ARG A 163 -13.56 9.11 0.53
C ARG A 163 -13.13 9.19 -0.92
N SER A 164 -12.18 10.08 -1.24
CA SER A 164 -11.68 10.24 -2.60
C SER A 164 -11.08 8.97 -3.17
N ALA A 165 -10.30 8.25 -2.37
CA ALA A 165 -9.61 7.06 -2.77
C ALA A 165 -10.58 5.92 -3.13
N LEU A 166 -11.75 5.87 -2.47
CA LEU A 166 -12.74 4.82 -2.65
C LEU A 166 -13.89 5.18 -3.62
N ARG A 167 -13.88 6.38 -4.23
CA ARG A 167 -14.94 6.83 -5.17
C ARG A 167 -15.22 5.88 -6.34
N GLY A 168 -14.24 5.08 -6.74
CA GLY A 168 -14.38 4.10 -7.83
C GLY A 168 -15.23 2.87 -7.50
N TYR A 169 -15.59 2.68 -6.22
CA TYR A 169 -16.26 1.46 -5.73
C TYR A 169 -17.76 1.66 -5.45
N GLY A 170 -18.33 2.77 -5.91
CA GLY A 170 -19.76 3.08 -5.79
C GLY A 170 -20.03 4.29 -4.89
N GLU A 171 -21.32 4.53 -4.62
CA GLU A 171 -21.78 5.53 -3.65
C GLU A 171 -21.62 4.96 -2.24
N LEU A 172 -20.41 5.06 -1.71
CA LEU A 172 -20.09 4.64 -0.34
C LEU A 172 -20.48 5.72 0.65
N SER A 173 -21.13 5.31 1.75
CA SER A 173 -21.34 6.15 2.91
C SER A 173 -20.07 6.29 3.75
N ASP A 174 -20.09 7.18 4.75
CA ASP A 174 -18.99 7.29 5.71
C ASP A 174 -18.82 6.00 6.52
N ASP A 175 -19.91 5.30 6.86
CA ASP A 175 -19.87 4.00 7.52
C ASP A 175 -19.17 2.95 6.64
N ASP A 176 -19.45 2.92 5.33
CA ASP A 176 -18.78 2.00 4.40
C ASP A 176 -17.27 2.27 4.29
N ALA A 177 -16.85 3.53 4.45
CA ALA A 177 -15.45 3.94 4.48
C ALA A 177 -14.81 3.81 5.89
N GLY A 178 -15.59 3.48 6.91
CA GLY A 178 -15.13 3.28 8.30
C GLY A 178 -14.93 4.57 9.07
N LEU A 179 -15.60 5.63 8.63
CA LEU A 179 -15.58 6.96 9.22
C LEU A 179 -16.85 7.19 10.02
N ASP A 180 -16.71 7.80 11.20
CA ASP A 180 -17.85 8.31 11.96
C ASP A 180 -18.27 9.72 11.50
N ASP A 181 -19.32 10.27 12.12
CA ASP A 181 -19.85 11.61 11.82
C ASP A 181 -18.81 12.74 12.01
N ASP A 182 -17.78 12.53 12.83
CA ASP A 182 -16.69 13.47 13.07
C ASP A 182 -15.51 13.23 12.10
N GLY A 183 -15.62 12.23 11.21
CA GLY A 183 -14.57 11.81 10.30
C GLY A 183 -13.44 11.02 10.97
N GLN A 184 -13.63 10.51 12.19
CA GLN A 184 -12.68 9.62 12.84
C GLN A 184 -12.85 8.19 12.31
N VAL A 185 -11.76 7.44 12.25
CA VAL A 185 -11.78 6.03 11.86
C VAL A 185 -12.22 5.17 13.04
N ILE A 186 -13.17 4.29 12.79
CA ILE A 186 -13.62 3.28 13.76
C ILE A 186 -12.79 2.01 13.57
N VAL A 187 -11.91 1.71 14.52
CA VAL A 187 -11.09 0.49 14.53
C VAL A 187 -11.74 -0.54 15.46
N THR A 188 -11.91 -1.76 14.96
CA THR A 188 -12.56 -2.89 15.67
C THR A 188 -11.57 -4.05 15.81
N GLU A 189 -11.91 -5.07 16.59
CA GLU A 189 -11.09 -6.29 16.66
C GLU A 189 -10.99 -6.99 15.29
N ASP A 190 -12.08 -7.05 14.52
CA ASP A 190 -12.08 -7.64 13.17
C ASP A 190 -11.08 -6.93 12.25
N HIS A 191 -11.03 -5.60 12.32
CA HIS A 191 -10.06 -4.81 11.58
C HIS A 191 -8.62 -5.19 11.95
N LEU A 192 -8.32 -5.31 13.24
CA LEU A 192 -6.98 -5.64 13.72
C LEU A 192 -6.57 -7.08 13.35
N GLN A 193 -7.51 -8.02 13.38
CA GLN A 193 -7.27 -9.40 12.92
C GLN A 193 -6.95 -9.43 11.42
N LEU A 194 -7.70 -8.70 10.61
CA LEU A 194 -7.48 -8.61 9.16
C LEU A 194 -6.15 -7.91 8.83
N LEU A 195 -5.80 -6.82 9.52
CA LEU A 195 -4.51 -6.14 9.33
C LEU A 195 -3.32 -7.09 9.51
N ARG A 196 -3.34 -7.96 10.53
CA ARG A 196 -2.26 -8.93 10.77
C ARG A 196 -2.12 -9.94 9.63
N ALA A 197 -3.19 -10.20 8.90
CA ALA A 197 -3.22 -11.14 7.78
C ALA A 197 -2.97 -10.46 6.42
N ILE A 198 -2.75 -9.14 6.39
CA ILE A 198 -2.46 -8.46 5.14
C ILE A 198 -1.11 -8.92 4.57
N GLU A 199 -1.14 -9.39 3.33
CA GLU A 199 0.05 -9.69 2.55
C GLU A 199 0.54 -8.42 1.85
N ILE A 200 1.73 -7.98 2.25
CA ILE A 200 2.41 -6.82 1.65
C ILE A 200 3.32 -7.33 0.53
N ARG A 201 3.29 -6.65 -0.62
CA ARG A 201 4.16 -6.88 -1.77
C ARG A 201 4.99 -5.65 -2.12
N TRP A 202 6.20 -5.90 -2.59
CA TRP A 202 6.89 -4.94 -3.44
C TRP A 202 6.27 -4.99 -4.84
N PRO A 203 6.13 -3.84 -5.53
CA PRO A 203 5.62 -3.87 -6.88
C PRO A 203 6.54 -4.62 -7.85
N SER A 204 5.97 -5.12 -8.95
CA SER A 204 6.77 -5.75 -9.99
C SER A 204 7.72 -4.75 -10.66
N GLU A 205 8.80 -5.26 -11.27
CA GLU A 205 9.77 -4.45 -12.03
C GLU A 205 9.11 -3.47 -13.01
N TYR A 206 8.11 -3.96 -13.76
CA TYR A 206 7.35 -3.13 -14.70
C TYR A 206 6.59 -1.99 -14.00
N GLU A 207 5.94 -2.27 -12.87
CA GLU A 207 5.21 -1.27 -12.09
C GLU A 207 6.16 -0.26 -11.45
N CYS A 208 7.32 -0.70 -10.96
CA CYS A 208 8.35 0.18 -10.42
C CYS A 208 8.88 1.13 -11.50
N GLY A 209 9.26 0.61 -12.67
CA GLY A 209 9.72 1.43 -13.79
C GLY A 209 8.66 2.45 -14.26
N ASP A 210 7.40 2.03 -14.36
CA ASP A 210 6.31 2.93 -14.73
C ASP A 210 6.02 4.01 -13.67
N ARG A 211 6.16 3.69 -12.37
CA ARG A 211 6.06 4.69 -11.30
C ARG A 211 7.22 5.68 -11.39
N LEU A 212 8.45 5.18 -11.47
CA LEU A 212 9.65 6.00 -11.50
C LEU A 212 9.64 6.96 -12.69
N ASP A 213 9.29 6.48 -13.88
CA ASP A 213 9.14 7.31 -15.09
C ASP A 213 8.03 8.36 -14.98
N ALA A 214 7.00 8.08 -14.18
CA ALA A 214 5.91 9.00 -13.90
C ALA A 214 6.22 10.00 -12.76
N GLY A 215 7.40 9.93 -12.15
CA GLY A 215 7.79 10.80 -11.03
C GLY A 215 7.29 10.35 -9.67
N ARG A 216 7.00 9.05 -9.56
CA ARG A 216 6.46 8.44 -8.36
C ARG A 216 7.40 7.34 -7.87
N TYR A 217 7.44 7.16 -6.57
CA TYR A 217 8.28 6.17 -5.94
C TYR A 217 7.60 4.80 -5.95
N PRO A 218 8.34 3.71 -6.17
CA PRO A 218 7.90 2.38 -5.81
C PRO A 218 7.48 2.36 -4.34
N ALA A 219 6.43 1.63 -4.02
CA ALA A 219 5.80 1.72 -2.71
C ALA A 219 5.25 0.36 -2.33
N ALA A 220 5.52 -0.05 -1.09
CA ALA A 220 4.93 -1.25 -0.51
C ALA A 220 3.40 -1.12 -0.53
N ALA A 221 2.73 -2.18 -1.00
CA ALA A 221 1.28 -2.24 -1.12
C ALA A 221 0.78 -3.55 -0.54
N ALA A 222 -0.41 -3.55 0.04
CA ALA A 222 -1.15 -4.80 0.20
C ALA A 222 -1.40 -5.41 -1.18
N ASP A 223 -1.35 -6.74 -1.31
CA ASP A 223 -1.62 -7.39 -2.59
C ASP A 223 -3.05 -7.05 -3.06
N PRO A 224 -3.23 -6.34 -4.19
CA PRO A 224 -4.55 -5.86 -4.59
C PRO A 224 -5.45 -6.99 -5.11
N LYS A 225 -4.87 -8.14 -5.47
CA LYS A 225 -5.59 -9.32 -5.92
C LYS A 225 -5.93 -10.24 -4.77
N ARG A 226 -5.02 -10.40 -3.81
CA ARG A 226 -5.12 -11.36 -2.70
C ARG A 226 -4.56 -10.78 -1.40
N PRO A 227 -5.20 -9.73 -0.86
CA PRO A 227 -4.65 -9.01 0.30
C PRO A 227 -4.62 -9.86 1.56
N TYR A 228 -5.40 -10.94 1.67
CA TYR A 228 -5.58 -11.71 2.91
C TYR A 228 -5.23 -13.20 2.79
N GLY A 229 -4.65 -13.65 1.67
CA GLY A 229 -4.39 -15.07 1.45
C GLY A 229 -4.28 -15.48 -0.02
N ASP A 230 -4.83 -16.64 -0.36
CA ASP A 230 -4.63 -17.28 -1.66
C ASP A 230 -5.89 -17.29 -2.55
N TYR A 231 -7.05 -16.90 -2.03
CA TYR A 231 -8.30 -16.94 -2.77
C TYR A 231 -8.54 -15.64 -3.52
N THR A 232 -8.99 -15.75 -4.77
CA THR A 232 -9.41 -14.58 -5.58
C THR A 232 -10.67 -13.93 -5.00
N PHE A 233 -11.52 -14.70 -4.32
CA PHE A 233 -12.66 -14.18 -3.60
C PHE A 233 -12.24 -13.92 -2.15
N ILE A 234 -11.80 -12.68 -1.91
CA ILE A 234 -11.14 -12.24 -0.68
C ILE A 234 -11.99 -12.51 0.56
N GLU A 235 -13.32 -12.50 0.41
CA GLU A 235 -14.28 -12.73 1.48
C GLU A 235 -14.15 -14.14 2.09
N VAL A 236 -13.68 -15.14 1.34
CA VAL A 236 -13.41 -16.48 1.89
C VAL A 236 -12.24 -16.43 2.88
N ASP A 237 -11.16 -15.74 2.52
CA ASP A 237 -9.99 -15.60 3.39
C ASP A 237 -10.32 -14.72 4.60
N MET A 238 -11.04 -13.62 4.39
CA MET A 238 -11.51 -12.77 5.50
C MET A 238 -12.40 -13.57 6.47
N ALA A 239 -13.37 -14.34 5.97
CA ALA A 239 -14.22 -15.19 6.83
C ALA A 239 -13.39 -16.25 7.58
N ARG A 240 -12.33 -16.79 6.96
CA ARG A 240 -11.41 -17.72 7.63
C ARG A 240 -10.68 -17.03 8.78
N ILE A 241 -10.10 -15.86 8.53
CA ILE A 241 -9.34 -15.08 9.50
C ILE A 241 -10.21 -14.71 10.70
N LEU A 242 -11.45 -14.29 10.44
CA LEU A 242 -12.41 -13.89 11.46
C LEU A 242 -13.10 -15.07 12.18
N GLY A 243 -12.81 -16.32 11.77
CA GLY A 243 -13.44 -17.51 12.36
C GLY A 243 -14.93 -17.69 12.02
N GLU A 244 -15.37 -17.14 10.90
CA GLU A 244 -16.77 -17.10 10.45
C GLU A 244 -17.10 -18.15 9.38
N LEU A 245 -16.12 -18.97 8.99
CA LEU A 245 -16.38 -20.11 8.11
C LEU A 245 -17.35 -21.08 8.80
N PRO A 246 -18.37 -21.59 8.07
CA PRO A 246 -19.24 -22.62 8.61
C PRO A 246 -18.41 -23.89 8.89
N PRO A 247 -18.90 -24.76 9.80
CA PRO A 247 -18.29 -26.07 10.00
C PRO A 247 -18.15 -26.81 8.66
N PRO A 248 -17.07 -27.59 8.46
CA PRO A 248 -16.86 -28.28 7.19
C PRO A 248 -18.06 -29.17 6.83
N SER A 249 -18.80 -28.80 5.78
CA SER A 249 -19.96 -29.55 5.31
C SER A 249 -19.68 -30.16 3.94
N GLY A 250 -19.09 -31.36 3.91
CA GLY A 250 -18.80 -32.08 2.67
C GLY A 250 -17.94 -31.31 1.67
N SER A 251 -18.10 -31.59 0.37
CA SER A 251 -17.31 -31.00 -0.73
C SER A 251 -17.80 -29.61 -1.18
N ALA A 252 -18.58 -28.90 -0.36
CA ALA A 252 -19.17 -27.62 -0.78
C ALA A 252 -18.11 -26.51 -0.76
N VAL A 253 -18.06 -25.73 -1.84
CA VAL A 253 -17.34 -24.45 -1.90
C VAL A 253 -18.06 -23.49 -0.94
N PHE A 254 -17.30 -22.82 -0.07
CA PHE A 254 -17.87 -21.78 0.78
C PHE A 254 -18.24 -20.55 -0.05
N GLU A 255 -19.53 -20.21 -0.05
CA GLU A 255 -20.03 -18.95 -0.58
C GLU A 255 -20.72 -18.21 0.58
N PRO A 256 -20.22 -17.03 0.99
CA PRO A 256 -20.87 -16.27 2.04
C PRO A 256 -22.25 -15.83 1.59
N GLY A 257 -23.23 -15.90 2.49
CA GLY A 257 -24.55 -15.31 2.26
C GLY A 257 -24.44 -13.79 2.03
N PRO A 258 -25.45 -13.15 1.42
CA PRO A 258 -25.38 -11.74 1.01
C PRO A 258 -25.00 -10.76 2.14
N GLU A 259 -25.52 -10.98 3.35
CA GLU A 259 -25.23 -10.13 4.51
C GLU A 259 -23.76 -10.23 4.94
N LEU A 260 -23.23 -11.44 4.99
CA LEU A 260 -21.83 -11.68 5.33
C LEU A 260 -20.91 -11.11 4.24
N ALA A 261 -21.21 -11.37 2.97
CA ALA A 261 -20.44 -10.81 1.86
C ALA A 261 -20.40 -9.27 1.90
N GLN A 262 -21.53 -8.61 2.17
CA GLN A 262 -21.59 -7.16 2.30
C GLN A 262 -20.80 -6.66 3.51
N ARG A 263 -20.87 -7.32 4.67
CA ARG A 263 -20.06 -6.95 5.84
C ARG A 263 -18.57 -7.08 5.56
N LEU A 264 -18.12 -8.18 4.96
CA LEU A 264 -16.70 -8.41 4.64
C LEU A 264 -16.20 -7.41 3.60
N GLN A 265 -17.01 -7.10 2.58
CA GLN A 265 -16.69 -6.06 1.62
C GLN A 265 -16.52 -4.68 2.28
N ARG A 266 -17.40 -4.32 3.24
CA ARG A 266 -17.25 -3.08 4.01
C ARG A 266 -15.96 -3.08 4.82
N LEU A 267 -15.69 -4.13 5.58
CA LEU A 267 -14.43 -4.26 6.34
C LEU A 267 -13.20 -4.06 5.44
N HIS A 268 -13.22 -4.57 4.21
CA HIS A 268 -12.13 -4.37 3.26
C HIS A 268 -11.93 -2.90 2.84
N TRP A 269 -13.00 -2.17 2.53
CA TRP A 269 -12.91 -0.74 2.22
C TRP A 269 -12.42 0.09 3.42
N GLN A 270 -12.85 -0.29 4.63
CA GLN A 270 -12.45 0.33 5.89
C GLN A 270 -10.94 0.17 6.18
N MET A 271 -10.22 -0.72 5.48
CA MET A 271 -8.79 -0.95 5.69
C MET A 271 -7.90 0.24 5.33
N LEU A 272 -8.32 1.13 4.42
CA LEU A 272 -7.51 2.32 4.13
C LEU A 272 -7.35 3.20 5.38
N GLY A 273 -8.47 3.60 5.98
CA GLY A 273 -8.47 4.41 7.19
C GLY A 273 -7.87 3.67 8.37
N THR A 274 -8.23 2.39 8.53
CA THR A 274 -7.73 1.57 9.64
C THR A 274 -6.22 1.38 9.58
N MET A 275 -5.67 0.99 8.42
CA MET A 275 -4.23 0.80 8.27
C MET A 275 -3.48 2.13 8.45
N GLN A 276 -4.04 3.25 7.98
CA GLN A 276 -3.44 4.57 8.19
C GLN A 276 -3.35 4.90 9.69
N VAL A 277 -4.45 4.73 10.44
CA VAL A 277 -4.45 4.92 11.90
C VAL A 277 -3.47 3.96 12.58
N PHE A 278 -3.44 2.71 12.15
CA PHE A 278 -2.54 1.71 12.71
C PHE A 278 -1.07 2.15 12.58
N LEU A 279 -0.63 2.58 11.40
CA LEU A 279 0.76 3.05 11.20
C LEU A 279 1.08 4.30 12.02
N GLU A 280 0.11 5.19 12.21
CA GLU A 280 0.28 6.41 13.01
C GLU A 280 0.37 6.14 14.52
N ARG A 281 -0.35 5.12 15.01
CA ARG A 281 -0.67 4.96 16.44
C ARG A 281 -0.17 3.68 17.09
N MET A 282 0.20 2.67 16.31
CA MET A 282 0.56 1.37 16.86
C MET A 282 1.78 1.45 17.78
N GLU A 283 1.78 0.53 18.74
CA GLU A 283 2.89 0.26 19.62
C GLU A 283 3.68 -0.94 19.07
N LEU A 284 4.96 -0.67 18.77
CA LEU A 284 5.99 -1.64 18.44
C LEU A 284 7.32 -1.11 18.98
N ALA A 285 8.06 -1.93 19.71
CA ALA A 285 9.37 -1.54 20.23
C ALA A 285 10.47 -1.81 19.18
N PRO A 286 11.57 -1.05 19.18
CA PRO A 286 12.76 -1.44 18.43
C PRO A 286 13.23 -2.85 18.82
N GLY A 287 13.76 -3.60 17.86
CA GLY A 287 14.20 -4.98 18.05
C GLY A 287 14.30 -5.75 16.75
N THR A 288 14.71 -7.02 16.84
CA THR A 288 14.78 -7.93 15.69
C THR A 288 13.48 -8.70 15.55
N TYR A 289 12.85 -8.62 14.37
CA TYR A 289 11.56 -9.27 14.11
C TYR A 289 11.65 -10.16 12.87
N GLY A 290 11.28 -11.42 13.04
CA GLY A 290 10.92 -12.31 11.93
C GLY A 290 9.66 -11.82 11.23
N LEU A 291 9.41 -12.34 10.04
CA LEU A 291 8.21 -12.01 9.28
C LEU A 291 6.91 -12.46 9.98
N TYR A 292 6.95 -13.55 10.75
CA TYR A 292 5.83 -14.01 11.58
C TYR A 292 6.19 -13.93 13.06
N PRO A 293 5.22 -13.67 13.96
CA PRO A 293 5.41 -13.87 15.40
C PRO A 293 5.81 -15.31 15.69
N ASP A 294 6.78 -15.51 16.59
CA ASP A 294 7.10 -16.84 17.09
C ASP A 294 5.83 -17.47 17.67
N HIS A 295 5.42 -18.63 17.13
CA HIS A 295 4.31 -19.40 17.69
C HIS A 295 4.65 -19.74 19.15
N ARG A 296 3.99 -19.08 20.10
CA ARG A 296 3.98 -19.50 21.52
C ARG A 296 2.81 -20.42 21.78
#